data_AF-A0A8I2FV03-F1
#
_entry.id   AF-A0A8I2FV03-F1
#
_cell.length_a   1.000
_cell.length_b   1.000
_cell.length_c   1.000
_cell.angle_alpha   90.00
_cell.angle_beta   90.00
_cell.angle_gamma   90.00
#
_symmetry.space_group_name_H-M   'P 1'
#
loop_
_entity.id
_entity.type
_entity.pdbx_description
1 polymer ?
#
loop_
_entity_poly.entity_id
_entity_poly.type
_entity_poly.pdbx_seq_one_letter_code
_entity_poly.pdbx_strand_id
1 'polypeptide(L)'
;MCIVDHLKLAPGYLISADVESFAPPAILTRVLQNYDEVGLSDKQIRHLLDIAREYQEQYLKVSIEFANVTAKLDLVEPDADIKQKLVLLDRHAQLFREHESLLLRAYTQTKEILSPEQMKKAAEIYERHKQELLNGLESSLKKAVSPTLKISM
;
A
#
# COMPACT_ATOMS: atom_id res chain seq x y z
N MET A 1 20.97 -17.94 29.31
CA MET A 1 20.59 -18.82 28.18
C MET A 1 19.11 -18.56 27.89
N CYS A 2 18.83 -17.55 27.06
CA CYS A 2 17.45 -17.18 26.73
C CYS A 2 16.97 -18.07 25.59
N ILE A 3 16.02 -18.96 25.89
CA ILE A 3 15.23 -19.65 24.89
C ILE A 3 14.21 -18.63 24.40
N VAL A 4 14.46 -18.04 23.23
CA VAL A 4 13.48 -17.21 22.54
C VAL A 4 12.41 -18.17 22.03
N ASP A 5 11.21 -18.06 22.58
CA ASP A 5 10.06 -18.86 22.19
C ASP A 5 9.55 -18.37 20.83
N HIS A 6 10.14 -18.91 19.75
CA HIS A 6 9.83 -18.57 18.36
C HIS A 6 8.36 -18.86 17.96
N LEU A 7 7.60 -19.56 18.81
CA LEU A 7 6.20 -19.91 18.58
C LEU A 7 5.19 -18.80 18.91
N LYS A 8 5.59 -17.75 19.65
CA LYS A 8 4.70 -16.60 19.96
C LYS A 8 4.92 -15.37 19.07
N LEU A 9 5.98 -15.37 18.28
CA LEU A 9 6.25 -14.32 17.30
C LEU A 9 6.03 -14.93 15.92
N ALA A 10 4.76 -15.11 15.54
CA ALA A 10 4.44 -15.27 14.14
C ALA A 10 5.02 -14.05 13.40
N PRO A 11 5.98 -14.24 12.47
CA PRO A 11 6.73 -13.13 11.86
C PRO A 11 5.85 -12.19 11.02
N GLY A 12 4.57 -12.50 10.83
CA GLY A 12 3.59 -11.68 10.12
C GLY A 12 3.07 -10.45 10.86
N TYR A 13 3.34 -10.26 12.16
CA TYR A 13 2.78 -9.12 12.92
C TYR A 13 3.69 -7.90 13.07
N LEU A 14 5.01 -8.02 12.88
CA LEU A 14 5.89 -6.84 12.82
C LEU A 14 5.89 -6.19 11.43
N ILE A 15 5.34 -6.91 10.45
CA ILE A 15 5.05 -6.45 9.10
C ILE A 15 3.58 -6.80 8.81
N SER A 16 2.67 -6.48 9.74
CA SER A 16 1.26 -6.27 9.41
C SER A 16 1.01 -4.80 9.11
N ALA A 17 2.03 -4.09 8.60
CA ALA A 17 1.71 -3.13 7.57
C ALA A 17 1.14 -4.00 6.47
N ASP A 18 -0.16 -3.88 6.21
CA ASP A 18 -0.65 -4.20 4.87
C ASP A 18 0.45 -3.71 3.94
N VAL A 19 1.08 -4.60 3.19
CA VAL A 19 2.03 -4.22 2.15
C VAL A 19 1.19 -3.61 1.01
N GLU A 20 0.34 -2.66 1.35
CA GLU A 20 -0.12 -1.62 0.47
C GLU A 20 1.16 -0.97 -0.01
N SER A 21 1.43 -1.16 -1.30
CA SER A 21 2.43 -0.44 -2.05
C SER A 21 2.49 1.01 -1.55
N PHE A 22 3.61 1.39 -0.91
CA PHE A 22 3.79 2.70 -0.26
C PHE A 22 3.85 3.88 -1.25
N ALA A 23 3.53 3.64 -2.52
CA ALA A 23 3.26 4.59 -3.61
C ALA A 23 2.51 3.80 -4.70
N PRO A 24 1.92 4.36 -5.78
CA PRO A 24 1.23 5.63 -6.09
C PRO A 24 -0.30 5.83 -5.80
N PRO A 25 -1.06 5.02 -5.01
CA PRO A 25 -2.47 5.33 -4.74
C PRO A 25 -2.60 6.66 -3.98
N ALA A 26 -1.48 7.04 -3.35
CA ALA A 26 -1.20 8.33 -2.77
C ALA A 26 -1.29 9.51 -3.75
N ILE A 27 -0.88 9.42 -5.02
CA ILE A 27 -0.83 10.63 -5.87
C ILE A 27 -2.23 11.07 -6.29
N LEU A 28 -3.04 10.18 -6.86
CA LEU A 28 -4.42 10.52 -7.26
C LEU A 28 -5.23 11.00 -6.04
N THR A 29 -5.16 10.27 -4.93
CA THR A 29 -5.87 10.62 -3.70
C THR A 29 -5.35 11.93 -3.10
N ARG A 30 -4.04 12.16 -3.03
CA ARG A 30 -3.48 13.41 -2.47
C ARG A 30 -3.76 14.60 -3.37
N VAL A 31 -3.74 14.43 -4.68
CA VAL A 31 -4.13 15.48 -5.64
C VAL A 31 -5.59 15.88 -5.40
N LEU A 32 -6.49 14.91 -5.28
CA LEU A 32 -7.91 15.17 -4.99
C LEU A 32 -8.13 15.76 -3.59
N GLN A 33 -7.42 15.31 -2.57
CA GLN A 33 -7.53 15.84 -1.20
C GLN A 33 -7.00 17.27 -1.06
N ASN A 34 -6.05 17.66 -1.91
CA ASN A 34 -5.41 18.97 -1.87
C ASN A 34 -5.72 19.75 -3.15
N TYR A 35 -6.92 19.58 -3.70
CA TYR A 35 -7.30 20.12 -5.02
C TYR A 35 -7.12 21.65 -5.10
N ASP A 36 -7.46 22.38 -4.03
CA ASP A 36 -7.26 23.83 -3.92
C ASP A 36 -5.77 24.21 -3.91
N GLU A 37 -4.97 23.46 -3.13
CA GLU A 37 -3.53 23.71 -3.06
C GLU A 37 -2.85 23.39 -4.40
N VAL A 38 -3.19 22.27 -5.04
CA VAL A 38 -2.66 21.89 -6.36
C VAL A 38 -3.14 22.86 -7.45
N GLY A 39 -4.28 23.54 -7.24
CA GLY A 39 -4.88 24.47 -8.21
C GLY A 39 -5.60 23.73 -9.33
N LEU A 40 -6.38 22.70 -8.98
CA LEU A 40 -7.18 21.95 -9.94
C LEU A 40 -8.40 22.75 -10.36
N SER A 41 -8.74 22.69 -11.66
CA SER A 41 -10.04 23.16 -12.13
C SER A 41 -11.15 22.14 -11.87
N ASP A 42 -12.40 22.58 -11.80
CA ASP A 42 -13.58 21.70 -11.69
C ASP A 42 -13.60 20.58 -12.74
N LYS A 43 -13.15 20.88 -13.96
CA LYS A 43 -13.07 19.89 -15.04
C LYS A 43 -12.02 18.82 -14.74
N GLN A 44 -10.85 19.20 -14.24
CA GLN A 44 -9.81 18.25 -13.84
C GLN A 44 -10.28 17.41 -12.65
N ILE A 45 -10.92 18.04 -11.64
CA ILE A 45 -11.46 17.34 -10.47
C ILE A 45 -12.45 16.25 -10.90
N ARG A 46 -13.43 16.58 -11.75
CA ARG A 46 -14.41 15.59 -12.26
C ARG A 46 -13.72 14.43 -12.97
N HIS A 47 -12.76 14.71 -13.85
CA HIS A 47 -12.04 13.67 -14.58
C HIS A 47 -11.21 12.77 -13.66
N LEU A 48 -10.55 13.36 -12.66
CA LEU A 48 -9.80 12.60 -11.64
C LEU A 48 -10.71 11.77 -10.75
N LEU A 49 -11.92 12.24 -10.43
CA LEU A 49 -12.93 11.46 -9.71
C LEU A 49 -13.42 10.25 -10.54
N ASP A 50 -13.57 10.41 -11.85
CA ASP A 50 -13.90 9.29 -12.73
C ASP A 50 -12.79 8.23 -12.74
N ILE A 51 -11.52 8.65 -12.84
CA ILE A 51 -10.37 7.74 -12.73
C ILE A 51 -10.34 7.07 -11.36
N ALA A 52 -10.57 7.81 -10.27
CA ALA A 52 -10.57 7.27 -8.92
C ALA A 52 -11.67 6.21 -8.74
N ARG A 53 -12.86 6.45 -9.30
CA ARG A 53 -13.96 5.49 -9.30
C ARG A 53 -13.60 4.23 -10.07
N GLU A 54 -13.10 4.35 -11.30
CA GLU A 54 -12.70 3.20 -12.11
C GLU A 54 -11.60 2.39 -11.42
N TYR A 55 -10.57 3.07 -10.90
CA TYR A 55 -9.50 2.43 -10.12
C TYR A 55 -10.06 1.67 -8.92
N GLN A 56 -10.91 2.30 -8.11
CA GLN A 56 -11.46 1.68 -6.91
C GLN A 56 -12.32 0.45 -7.23
N GLU A 57 -13.15 0.52 -8.28
CA GLU A 57 -13.97 -0.60 -8.73
C GLU A 57 -13.12 -1.81 -9.16
N GLN A 58 -12.01 -1.58 -9.86
CA GLN A 58 -11.11 -2.65 -10.30
C GLN A 58 -10.23 -3.16 -9.15
N TYR A 59 -9.72 -2.25 -8.32
CA TYR A 59 -8.95 -2.56 -7.12
C TYR A 59 -9.72 -3.52 -6.22
N LEU A 60 -10.98 -3.19 -5.89
CA LEU A 60 -11.80 -4.03 -5.02
C LEU A 60 -11.98 -5.45 -5.56
N LYS A 61 -12.17 -5.60 -6.88
CA LYS A 61 -12.29 -6.93 -7.51
C LYS A 61 -11.01 -7.75 -7.34
N VAL A 62 -9.87 -7.15 -7.66
CA VAL A 62 -8.56 -7.82 -7.53
C VAL A 62 -8.25 -8.13 -6.08
N SER A 63 -8.50 -7.21 -5.14
CA SER A 63 -8.22 -7.41 -3.71
C SER A 63 -9.07 -8.50 -3.08
N ILE A 64 -10.36 -8.61 -3.45
CA ILE A 64 -11.22 -9.71 -3.00
C ILE A 64 -10.67 -11.05 -3.50
N GLU A 65 -10.26 -11.13 -4.78
CA GLU A 65 -9.71 -12.36 -5.32
C GLU A 65 -8.35 -12.70 -4.69
N PHE A 66 -7.50 -11.69 -4.47
CA PHE A 66 -6.22 -11.83 -3.79
C PHE A 66 -6.40 -12.44 -2.41
N ALA A 67 -7.27 -11.85 -1.57
CA ALA A 67 -7.59 -12.36 -0.25
C ALA A 67 -8.12 -13.81 -0.28
N ASN A 68 -8.97 -14.14 -1.25
CA ASN A 68 -9.49 -15.50 -1.42
C ASN A 68 -8.39 -16.51 -1.79
N VAL A 69 -7.43 -16.13 -2.63
CA VAL A 69 -6.30 -17.00 -3.00
C VAL A 69 -5.32 -17.14 -1.85
N THR A 70 -5.01 -16.06 -1.13
CA THR A 70 -4.18 -16.10 0.08
C THR A 70 -4.79 -17.00 1.15
N ALA A 71 -6.09 -16.86 1.44
CA ALA A 71 -6.79 -17.72 2.39
C ALA A 71 -6.74 -19.20 1.97
N LYS A 72 -6.86 -19.49 0.66
CA LYS A 72 -6.70 -20.87 0.17
C LYS A 72 -5.28 -21.39 0.39
N LEU A 73 -4.25 -20.58 0.16
CA LEU A 73 -2.85 -20.93 0.41
C LEU A 73 -2.60 -21.24 1.89
N ASP A 74 -3.16 -20.45 2.80
CA ASP A 74 -3.01 -20.62 4.25
C ASP A 74 -3.66 -21.91 4.77
N LEU A 75 -4.73 -22.36 4.11
CA LEU A 75 -5.45 -23.59 4.45
C LEU A 75 -4.86 -24.85 3.81
N VAL A 76 -3.83 -24.73 2.95
CA VAL A 76 -3.26 -25.91 2.32
C VAL A 76 -2.36 -26.66 3.31
N GLU A 77 -2.78 -27.88 3.66
CA GLU A 77 -2.02 -28.79 4.53
C GLU A 77 -0.58 -29.04 4.01
N PRO A 78 0.41 -29.28 4.90
CA PRO A 78 1.81 -29.46 4.52
C PRO A 78 2.03 -30.57 3.47
N ASP A 79 1.26 -31.64 3.52
CA ASP A 79 1.32 -32.83 2.66
C ASP A 79 0.44 -32.75 1.39
N ALA A 80 -0.27 -31.64 1.19
CA ALA A 80 -1.13 -31.49 0.02
C ALA A 80 -0.35 -31.45 -1.30
N ASP A 81 -1.06 -31.76 -2.39
CA ASP A 81 -0.53 -31.82 -3.76
C ASP A 81 0.21 -30.53 -4.14
N ILE A 82 1.52 -30.67 -4.37
CA ILE A 82 2.42 -29.58 -4.75
C ILE A 82 1.95 -28.87 -6.03
N LYS A 83 1.29 -29.58 -6.96
CA LYS A 83 0.78 -28.97 -8.19
C LYS A 83 -0.32 -27.96 -7.89
N GLN A 84 -1.22 -28.27 -6.95
CA GLN A 84 -2.29 -27.35 -6.56
C GLN A 84 -1.73 -26.11 -5.84
N LYS A 85 -0.72 -26.31 -4.97
CA LYS A 85 0.00 -25.20 -4.32
C LYS A 85 0.64 -24.26 -5.34
N LEU A 86 1.33 -24.81 -6.34
CA LEU A 86 1.97 -24.00 -7.39
C LEU A 86 0.94 -23.19 -8.19
N VAL A 87 -0.20 -23.77 -8.55
CA VAL A 87 -1.28 -23.04 -9.26
C VAL A 87 -1.80 -21.87 -8.43
N LEU A 88 -2.00 -22.07 -7.12
CA LEU A 88 -2.45 -20.99 -6.23
C LEU A 88 -1.39 -19.89 -6.08
N LEU A 89 -0.10 -20.26 -5.97
CA LEU A 89 1.02 -19.32 -5.91
C LEU A 89 1.14 -18.51 -7.21
N ASP A 90 1.01 -19.15 -8.37
CA ASP A 90 1.03 -18.49 -9.66
C ASP A 90 -0.12 -17.47 -9.78
N ARG A 91 -1.33 -17.86 -9.35
CA ARG A 91 -2.47 -16.92 -9.34
C ARG A 91 -2.25 -15.77 -8.37
N HIS A 92 -1.69 -16.03 -7.18
CA HIS A 92 -1.36 -15.01 -6.19
C HIS A 92 -0.36 -13.99 -6.75
N ALA A 93 0.71 -14.46 -7.40
CA ALA A 93 1.70 -13.60 -8.05
C ALA A 93 1.09 -12.80 -9.21
N GLN A 94 0.18 -13.41 -9.98
CA GLN A 94 -0.53 -12.71 -11.05
C GLN A 94 -1.42 -11.59 -10.49
N LEU A 95 -2.19 -11.85 -9.43
CA LEU A 95 -3.04 -10.85 -8.80
C LEU A 95 -2.23 -9.70 -8.20
N PHE A 96 -1.06 -9.98 -7.62
CA PHE A 96 -0.12 -8.94 -7.18
C PHE A 96 0.30 -8.02 -8.34
N ARG A 97 0.64 -8.61 -9.50
CA ARG A 97 0.99 -7.83 -10.70
C ARG A 97 -0.19 -7.04 -11.23
N GLU A 98 -1.39 -7.60 -11.23
CA GLU A 98 -2.62 -6.92 -11.66
C GLU A 98 -2.89 -5.69 -10.78
N HIS A 99 -2.72 -5.83 -9.47
CA HIS A 99 -2.83 -4.75 -8.49
C HIS A 99 -1.85 -3.60 -8.78
N GLU A 100 -0.56 -3.90 -8.96
CA GLU A 100 0.46 -2.90 -9.34
C GLU A 100 0.17 -2.25 -10.70
N SER A 101 -0.38 -3.01 -11.65
CA SER A 101 -0.70 -2.51 -12.99
C SER A 101 -1.88 -1.52 -12.98
N LEU A 102 -2.92 -1.80 -12.20
CA LEU A 102 -4.06 -0.88 -12.02
C LEU A 102 -3.59 0.47 -11.48
N LEU A 103 -2.70 0.39 -10.51
CA LEU A 103 -2.12 1.53 -9.85
C LEU A 103 -1.25 2.39 -10.79
N LEU A 104 -0.34 1.78 -11.54
CA LEU A 104 0.47 2.47 -12.54
C LEU A 104 -0.36 3.11 -13.66
N ARG A 105 -1.48 2.46 -14.03
CA ARG A 105 -2.43 3.01 -15.00
C ARG A 105 -3.10 4.27 -14.47
N ALA A 106 -3.67 4.22 -13.27
CA ALA A 106 -4.31 5.38 -12.65
C ALA A 106 -3.33 6.55 -12.48
N TYR A 107 -2.07 6.27 -12.10
CA TYR A 107 -1.01 7.26 -12.04
C TYR A 107 -0.71 7.90 -13.41
N THR A 108 -0.57 7.07 -14.46
CA THR A 108 -0.33 7.57 -15.82
C THR A 108 -1.46 8.47 -16.29
N GLN A 109 -2.71 8.05 -16.11
CA GLN A 109 -3.89 8.84 -16.48
C GLN A 109 -3.96 10.17 -15.69
N THR A 110 -3.63 10.13 -14.39
CA THR A 110 -3.53 11.34 -13.56
C THR A 110 -2.50 12.32 -14.11
N LYS A 111 -1.32 11.82 -14.48
CA LYS A 111 -0.23 12.65 -15.03
C LYS A 111 -0.60 13.30 -16.37
N GLU A 112 -1.43 12.65 -17.18
CA GLU A 112 -1.91 13.21 -18.46
C GLU A 112 -2.90 14.38 -18.27
N ILE A 113 -3.57 14.44 -17.12
CA ILE A 113 -4.54 15.51 -16.79
C ILE A 113 -3.86 16.74 -16.17
N LEU A 114 -2.79 16.53 -15.42
CA LEU A 114 -2.12 17.57 -14.66
C LEU A 114 -1.05 18.27 -15.50
N SER A 115 -0.92 19.59 -15.31
CA SER A 115 0.22 20.32 -15.87
C SER A 115 1.52 19.92 -15.16
N PRO A 116 2.70 20.18 -15.77
CA PRO A 116 3.99 19.97 -15.11
C PRO A 116 4.10 20.68 -13.75
N GLU A 117 3.54 21.89 -13.63
CA GLU A 117 3.52 22.68 -12.40
C GLU A 117 2.62 22.05 -11.33
N GLN A 118 1.43 21.59 -11.72
CA GLN A 118 0.51 20.88 -10.83
C GLN A 118 1.13 19.55 -10.35
N MET A 119 1.83 18.83 -11.24
CA MET A 119 2.57 17.61 -10.89
C MET A 119 3.69 17.88 -9.90
N LYS A 120 4.46 18.96 -10.12
CA LYS A 120 5.51 19.37 -9.17
C LYS A 120 4.91 19.67 -7.80
N LYS A 121 3.80 20.41 -7.75
CA LYS A 121 3.12 20.74 -6.50
C LYS A 121 2.56 19.51 -5.78
N ALA A 122 1.99 18.57 -6.53
CA ALA A 122 1.55 17.29 -5.98
C ALA A 122 2.72 16.48 -5.37
N ALA A 123 3.91 16.52 -5.99
CA ALA A 123 5.11 15.87 -5.46
C ALA A 123 5.62 16.56 -4.18
N GLU A 124 5.58 17.89 -4.11
CA GLU A 124 5.93 18.65 -2.90
C GLU A 124 4.99 18.31 -1.73
N ILE A 125 3.67 18.24 -1.99
CA ILE A 125 2.66 17.82 -1.02
C ILE A 125 2.92 16.37 -0.58
N TYR A 126 3.22 15.47 -1.51
CA TYR A 126 3.56 14.08 -1.22
C TYR A 126 4.76 13.99 -0.26
N GLU A 127 5.84 14.71 -0.55
CA GLU A 127 7.05 14.71 0.27
C GLU A 127 6.78 15.28 1.66
N ARG A 128 6.01 16.36 1.77
CA ARG A 128 5.59 16.93 3.06
C ARG A 128 4.83 15.91 3.90
N HIS A 129 3.76 15.30 3.37
CA HIS A 129 2.97 14.31 4.09
C HIS A 129 3.80 13.08 4.49
N LYS A 130 4.72 12.65 3.61
CA LYS A 130 5.64 11.55 3.90
C LYS A 130 6.53 11.89 5.11
N GLN A 131 7.10 13.10 5.16
CA GLN A 131 7.93 13.53 6.28
C GLN A 131 7.13 13.66 7.58
N GLU A 132 5.92 14.22 7.54
CA GLU A 132 5.02 14.30 8.70
C GLU A 132 4.72 12.92 9.28
N LEU A 133 4.41 11.95 8.42
CA LEU A 133 4.18 10.56 8.82
C LEU A 133 5.43 9.93 9.44
N LEU A 134 6.59 10.06 8.80
CA LEU A 134 7.86 9.51 9.29
C LEU A 134 8.24 10.08 10.66
N ASN A 135 8.09 11.39 10.86
CA ASN A 135 8.35 12.04 12.14
C ASN A 135 7.38 11.56 13.24
N GLY A 136 6.11 11.33 12.89
CA GLY A 136 5.11 10.74 13.80
C GLY A 136 5.47 9.30 14.20
N LEU A 137 5.93 8.50 13.25
CA LEU A 137 6.40 7.14 13.49
C LEU A 137 7.66 7.12 14.36
N GLU A 138 8.61 8.03 14.15
CA GLU A 138 9.81 8.15 14.97
C GLU A 138 9.46 8.38 16.45
N SER A 139 8.51 9.28 16.73
CA SER A 139 8.00 9.51 18.10
C SER A 139 7.38 8.26 18.70
N SER A 140 6.60 7.53 17.90
CA SER A 140 5.90 6.32 18.32
C SER A 140 6.87 5.16 18.57
N LEU A 141 7.85 4.98 17.69
CA LEU A 141 8.93 4.01 17.83
C LEU A 141 9.75 4.31 19.07
N LYS A 142 10.22 5.55 19.27
CA LYS A 142 10.95 5.95 20.48
C LYS A 142 10.18 5.56 21.75
N LYS A 143 8.87 5.88 21.82
CA LYS A 143 8.01 5.49 22.96
C LYS A 143 7.89 3.97 23.14
N ALA A 144 7.81 3.21 22.06
CA ALA A 144 7.64 1.76 22.10
C ALA A 144 8.92 1.01 22.52
N VAL A 145 10.12 1.49 22.15
CA VAL A 145 11.40 0.86 22.54
C VAL A 145 12.02 1.42 23.83
N SER A 146 11.59 2.60 24.31
CA SER A 146 12.15 3.24 25.51
C SER A 146 12.05 2.43 26.82
N PRO A 147 11.01 1.62 27.11
CA PRO A 147 10.99 0.82 28.33
C PRO A 147 12.03 -0.33 28.34
N THR A 148 12.48 -0.77 27.16
CA THR A 148 13.30 -1.98 27.00
C THR A 148 14.80 -1.68 26.86
N LEU A 149 15.16 -0.44 26.50
CA LEU A 149 16.54 0.04 26.44
C LEU A 149 16.99 0.69 27.77
N LYS A 150 16.89 -0.04 28.88
CA LYS A 150 17.82 0.20 30.00
C LYS A 150 19.12 -0.52 29.66
N ILE A 151 19.97 0.15 28.89
CA ILE A 151 21.38 -0.23 28.82
C ILE A 151 21.92 0.05 30.23
N SER A 152 22.06 -1.01 31.02
CA SER A 152 22.83 -0.97 32.26
C SER A 152 24.25 -0.55 31.90
N MET A 153 24.60 0.69 32.24
CA MET A 153 25.99 1.07 32.46
C MET A 153 26.48 0.45 33.77
#